data_AF-A0A9E4E0Z4-F1
#
_entry.id   AF-A0A9E4E0Z4-F1
#
_cell.length_a   1.000
_cell.length_b   1.000
_cell.length_c   1.000
_cell.angle_alpha   90.00
_cell.angle_beta   90.00
_cell.angle_gamma   90.00
#
_symmetry.space_group_name_H-M   'P 1'
#
loop_
_entity.id
_entity.type
_entity.pdbx_description
1 polymer ?
#
loop_
_entity_poly.entity_id
_entity_poly.type
_entity_poly.pdbx_seq_one_letter_code
_entity_poly.pdbx_strand_id
1 'polypeptide(L)'
;MLRDIFTNKWVISGITFLIVFVVACVFWYRYDTAPYRRDAAKTAEVAREWEAEKAASDNEIEQAADASAESNMLTAEEPAKPELPRIGEIVDGRIFLGTEPPSPELLAQFGILPPAQDEIISPYGFGPYPELPEGFGPITWPRKSANSELRIRVKIKLLKQGVPVKGSVMENGLVYPIIKGVRYVIWGESDGKQYLLRSLGHPDDGHYMRAIRKEKNARDESITAADFPGIKLIPFEEGGIDPYTFLDLPK
;
A
#
# COMPACT_ATOMS: atom_id res chain seq x y z
N MET A 1 54.17 -33.74 -13.23
CA MET A 1 52.79 -33.59 -13.75
C MET A 1 51.94 -32.66 -12.89
N LEU A 2 51.50 -33.03 -11.67
CA LEU A 2 50.70 -32.10 -10.83
C LEU A 2 51.49 -30.83 -10.41
N ARG A 3 52.79 -30.95 -10.10
CA ARG A 3 53.65 -29.79 -9.75
C ARG A 3 53.83 -28.79 -10.91
N ASP A 4 53.82 -29.24 -12.16
CA ASP A 4 54.03 -28.37 -13.32
C ASP A 4 52.80 -27.51 -13.63
N ILE A 5 51.61 -28.03 -13.33
CA ILE A 5 50.33 -27.32 -13.47
C ILE A 5 50.26 -26.13 -12.50
N PHE A 6 50.71 -26.31 -11.25
CA PHE A 6 50.71 -25.25 -10.23
C PHE A 6 51.80 -24.18 -10.42
N THR A 7 52.78 -24.41 -11.30
CA THR A 7 53.87 -23.46 -11.55
C THR A 7 53.64 -22.63 -12.83
N ASN A 8 52.56 -22.93 -13.57
CA ASN A 8 52.20 -22.17 -14.76
C ASN A 8 51.69 -20.78 -14.36
N LYS A 9 52.38 -19.73 -14.84
CA LYS A 9 52.06 -18.32 -14.57
C LYS A 9 50.60 -17.95 -14.90
N TRP A 10 50.02 -18.59 -15.92
CA TRP A 10 48.63 -18.36 -16.32
C TRP A 10 47.63 -18.93 -15.30
N VAL A 11 47.92 -20.10 -14.74
CA VAL A 11 47.08 -20.74 -13.72
C VAL A 11 47.11 -19.94 -12.43
N ILE A 12 48.30 -19.50 -12.00
CA ILE A 12 48.46 -18.66 -10.81
C ILE A 12 47.70 -17.33 -10.99
N SER A 13 47.86 -16.66 -12.13
CA SER A 13 47.16 -15.40 -12.41
C SER A 13 45.63 -15.56 -12.42
N GLY A 14 45.11 -16.64 -13.01
CA GLY A 14 43.68 -16.94 -13.00
C GLY A 14 43.13 -17.16 -11.58
N ILE A 15 43.85 -17.91 -10.75
CA ILE A 15 43.46 -18.15 -9.35
C ILE A 15 43.49 -16.84 -8.54
N THR A 16 44.53 -16.02 -8.70
CA THR A 16 44.60 -14.73 -8.01
C THR A 16 43.45 -13.80 -8.42
N PHE A 17 43.12 -13.73 -9.70
CA PHE A 17 41.98 -12.95 -10.18
C PHE A 17 40.66 -13.43 -9.58
N LEU A 18 40.45 -14.74 -9.52
CA LEU A 18 39.24 -15.33 -8.93
C LEU A 18 39.11 -14.99 -7.43
N ILE A 19 40.20 -15.03 -6.68
CA ILE A 19 40.21 -14.63 -5.26
C ILE A 19 39.82 -13.15 -5.11
N VAL A 20 40.42 -12.25 -5.89
CA VAL A 20 40.10 -10.81 -5.85
C VAL A 20 38.65 -10.57 -6.22
N PHE A 21 38.13 -11.27 -7.24
CA PHE A 21 36.74 -11.17 -7.66
C PHE A 21 35.77 -11.61 -6.56
N VAL A 22 36.02 -12.75 -5.90
CA VAL A 22 35.19 -13.21 -4.77
C VAL A 22 35.21 -12.21 -3.62
N VAL A 23 36.37 -11.65 -3.28
CA VAL A 23 36.49 -10.63 -2.23
C VAL A 23 35.68 -9.37 -2.60
N ALA A 24 35.76 -8.92 -3.86
CA ALA A 24 34.98 -7.77 -4.34
C ALA A 24 33.47 -8.03 -4.28
N CYS A 25 33.00 -9.21 -4.70
CA CYS A 25 31.59 -9.60 -4.60
C CYS A 25 31.11 -9.64 -3.15
N VAL A 26 31.91 -10.20 -2.22
CA VAL A 26 31.55 -10.23 -0.79
C VAL A 26 31.53 -8.83 -0.20
N PHE A 27 32.48 -7.96 -0.57
CA PHE A 27 32.53 -6.58 -0.11
C PHE A 27 31.33 -5.78 -0.62
N TRP A 28 31.02 -5.89 -1.90
CA TRP A 28 29.84 -5.27 -2.51
C TRP A 28 28.55 -5.76 -1.88
N TYR A 29 28.39 -7.08 -1.73
CA TYR A 29 27.23 -7.66 -1.07
C TYR A 29 27.08 -7.13 0.37
N ARG A 30 28.17 -7.08 1.15
CA ARG A 30 28.11 -6.55 2.53
C ARG A 30 27.78 -5.06 2.58
N TYR A 31 28.33 -4.25 1.68
CA TYR A 31 28.14 -2.80 1.71
C TYR A 31 26.75 -2.40 1.18
N ASP A 32 26.33 -3.01 0.08
CA ASP A 32 25.07 -2.67 -0.60
C ASP A 32 23.87 -3.31 0.10
N THR A 33 24.00 -4.51 0.70
CA THR A 33 22.89 -5.15 1.43
C THR A 33 22.78 -4.76 2.91
N ALA A 34 23.80 -4.11 3.49
CA ALA A 34 23.77 -3.63 4.88
C ALA A 34 22.58 -2.69 5.22
N PRO A 35 22.24 -1.67 4.40
CA PRO A 35 21.08 -0.82 4.70
C PRO A 35 19.77 -1.62 4.69
N TYR A 36 19.57 -2.49 3.69
CA TYR A 36 18.35 -3.30 3.58
C TYR A 36 18.18 -4.29 4.72
N ARG A 37 19.26 -4.83 5.29
CA ARG A 37 19.18 -5.72 6.46
C ARG A 37 18.77 -4.97 7.73
N ARG A 38 19.18 -3.71 7.88
CA ARG A 38 18.76 -2.87 9.01
C ARG A 38 17.28 -2.49 8.88
N ASP A 39 16.84 -2.18 7.67
CA ASP A 39 15.43 -1.86 7.42
C ASP A 39 14.55 -3.11 7.58
N ALA A 40 15.00 -4.28 7.14
CA ALA A 40 14.31 -5.54 7.36
C ALA A 40 14.25 -5.92 8.86
N ALA A 41 15.32 -5.70 9.62
CA ALA A 41 15.33 -5.94 11.07
C ALA A 41 14.36 -5.01 11.81
N LYS A 42 14.38 -3.70 11.48
CA LYS A 42 13.42 -2.73 12.03
C LYS A 42 11.97 -3.08 11.67
N THR A 43 11.73 -3.55 10.44
CA THR A 43 10.37 -3.95 10.02
C THR A 43 9.91 -5.21 10.77
N ALA A 44 10.82 -6.14 11.05
CA ALA A 44 10.53 -7.34 11.84
C ALA A 44 10.28 -7.04 13.33
N GLU A 45 10.99 -6.06 13.91
CA GLU A 45 10.75 -5.57 15.27
C GLU A 45 9.38 -4.91 15.38
N VAL A 46 9.05 -3.99 14.46
CA VAL A 46 7.73 -3.35 14.40
C VAL A 46 6.59 -4.36 14.19
N ALA A 47 6.81 -5.38 13.35
CA ALA A 47 5.83 -6.46 13.17
C ALA A 47 5.62 -7.28 14.45
N ARG A 48 6.68 -7.55 15.22
CA ARG A 48 6.60 -8.25 16.51
C ARG A 48 5.92 -7.42 17.58
N GLU A 49 6.19 -6.12 17.64
CA GLU A 49 5.52 -5.20 18.56
C GLU A 49 4.02 -5.14 18.25
N TRP A 50 3.65 -5.07 16.97
CA TRP A 50 2.25 -5.09 16.54
C TRP A 50 1.55 -6.43 16.84
N GLU A 51 2.23 -7.57 16.67
CA GLU A 51 1.69 -8.88 17.05
C GLU A 51 1.54 -9.04 18.57
N ALA A 52 2.48 -8.50 19.35
CA ALA A 52 2.41 -8.53 20.82
C ALA A 52 1.30 -7.63 21.37
N GLU A 53 1.12 -6.43 20.80
CA GLU A 53 0.04 -5.52 21.15
C GLU A 53 -1.33 -6.11 20.81
N LYS A 54 -1.44 -6.77 19.65
CA LYS A 54 -2.66 -7.48 19.26
C LYS A 54 -2.97 -8.66 20.19
N ALA A 55 -1.97 -9.47 20.55
CA ALA A 55 -2.15 -10.59 21.47
C ALA A 55 -2.51 -10.12 22.90
N ALA A 56 -1.98 -8.98 23.35
CA ALA A 56 -2.36 -8.37 24.62
C ALA A 56 -3.82 -7.88 24.60
N SER A 57 -4.23 -7.22 23.51
CA SER A 57 -5.62 -6.76 23.33
C SER A 57 -6.62 -7.92 23.24
N ASP A 58 -6.25 -9.03 22.59
CA ASP A 58 -7.14 -10.20 22.45
C ASP A 58 -7.30 -10.94 23.79
N ASN A 59 -6.22 -11.05 24.60
CA ASN A 59 -6.29 -11.64 25.95
C ASN A 59 -7.13 -10.80 26.93
N GLU A 60 -7.10 -9.46 26.82
CA GLU A 60 -7.90 -8.57 27.67
C GLU A 60 -9.40 -8.70 27.37
N ILE A 61 -9.77 -9.04 26.13
CA ILE A 61 -11.15 -9.28 25.70
C ILE A 61 -11.65 -10.67 26.15
N GLU A 62 -10.81 -11.71 26.12
CA GLU A 62 -11.19 -13.05 26.61
C GLU A 62 -11.32 -13.12 28.14
N GLN A 63 -10.50 -12.36 28.88
CA GLN A 63 -10.58 -12.36 30.35
C GLN A 63 -11.81 -11.63 30.91
N ALA A 64 -12.47 -10.78 30.10
CA ALA A 64 -13.74 -10.15 30.44
C ALA A 64 -14.98 -11.02 30.15
N ALA A 65 -14.83 -12.12 29.39
CA ALA A 65 -15.94 -12.99 29.01
C ALA A 65 -16.20 -14.15 30.00
N ASP A 66 -15.19 -14.56 30.78
CA ASP A 66 -15.28 -15.74 31.67
C ASP A 66 -15.46 -15.44 33.17
N ALA A 67 -15.60 -14.16 33.55
CA ALA A 67 -15.89 -13.76 34.93
C ALA A 67 -17.33 -13.25 35.08
N SER A 68 -18.32 -14.10 34.82
CA SER A 68 -19.71 -13.82 35.21
C SER A 68 -20.41 -15.07 35.76
N ALA A 69 -20.11 -15.37 37.03
CA ALA A 69 -21.05 -16.03 37.92
C ALA A 69 -20.74 -15.67 39.38
N GLU A 70 -21.76 -15.10 40.02
CA GLU A 70 -21.98 -14.95 41.47
C GLU A 70 -21.30 -13.80 42.25
N SER A 71 -22.19 -12.92 42.72
CA SER A 71 -22.26 -12.42 44.11
C SER A 71 -21.23 -11.39 44.58
N ASN A 72 -21.56 -10.09 44.47
CA ASN A 72 -22.05 -9.27 45.60
C ASN A 72 -22.06 -7.78 45.22
N MET A 73 -23.00 -7.05 45.81
CA MET A 73 -23.06 -5.59 45.79
C MET A 73 -21.74 -4.96 46.21
N LEU A 74 -21.12 -4.18 45.33
CA LEU A 74 -20.33 -3.00 45.68
C LEU A 74 -20.15 -2.15 44.43
N THR A 75 -20.52 -0.87 44.55
CA THR A 75 -20.34 0.19 43.57
C THR A 75 -18.87 0.28 43.16
N ALA A 76 -18.53 -0.28 41.99
CA ALA A 76 -17.24 -0.14 41.35
C ALA A 76 -17.36 0.90 40.22
N GLU A 77 -16.46 1.87 40.21
CA GLU A 77 -16.32 2.88 39.17
C GLU A 77 -16.21 2.21 37.78
N GLU A 78 -16.97 2.75 36.84
CA GLU A 78 -16.95 2.38 35.43
C GLU A 78 -15.50 2.45 34.91
N PRO A 79 -14.94 1.38 34.33
CA PRO A 79 -13.60 1.45 33.77
C PRO A 79 -13.60 2.49 32.66
N ALA A 80 -12.78 3.52 32.85
CA ALA A 80 -12.66 4.64 31.92
C ALA A 80 -12.36 4.09 30.53
N LYS A 81 -13.32 4.25 29.60
CA LYS A 81 -13.08 4.02 28.18
C LYS A 81 -11.80 4.76 27.79
N PRO A 82 -10.89 4.15 27.01
CA PRO A 82 -9.75 4.87 26.48
C PRO A 82 -10.28 6.10 25.72
N GLU A 83 -10.00 7.29 26.26
CA GLU A 83 -10.40 8.54 25.62
C GLU A 83 -9.71 8.58 24.27
N LEU A 84 -10.50 8.47 23.20
CA LEU A 84 -9.99 8.70 21.86
C LEU A 84 -9.42 10.12 21.83
N PRO A 85 -8.21 10.33 21.28
CA PRO A 85 -7.59 11.64 21.20
C PRO A 85 -8.55 12.62 20.51
N ARG A 86 -8.63 13.84 21.02
CA ARG A 86 -9.57 14.84 20.50
C ARG A 86 -9.03 15.41 19.19
N ILE A 87 -9.93 15.78 18.28
CA ILE A 87 -9.55 16.41 17.01
C ILE A 87 -8.74 17.68 17.33
N GLY A 88 -7.52 17.77 16.77
CA GLY A 88 -6.57 18.86 17.04
C GLY A 88 -5.52 18.55 18.12
N GLU A 89 -5.62 17.41 18.80
CA GLU A 89 -4.61 16.98 19.78
C GLU A 89 -3.34 16.49 19.08
N ILE A 90 -2.17 16.83 19.62
CA ILE A 90 -0.88 16.41 19.08
C ILE A 90 -0.48 15.10 19.76
N VAL A 91 -0.57 13.99 19.02
CA VAL A 91 -0.16 12.65 19.47
C VAL A 91 1.09 12.27 18.67
N ASP A 92 2.20 11.97 19.35
CA ASP A 92 3.49 11.61 18.74
C ASP A 92 3.98 12.60 17.67
N GLY A 93 3.80 13.91 17.93
CA GLY A 93 4.21 14.97 17.01
C GLY A 93 3.37 15.06 15.73
N ARG A 94 2.23 14.38 15.67
CA ARG A 94 1.25 14.46 14.57
C ARG A 94 -0.08 14.97 15.11
N ILE A 95 -0.74 15.82 14.34
CA ILE A 95 -2.07 16.32 14.70
C ILE A 95 -3.09 15.23 14.40
N PHE A 96 -3.84 14.80 15.41
CA PHE A 96 -4.95 13.88 15.24
C PHE A 96 -6.13 14.61 14.58
N LEU A 97 -6.44 14.25 13.33
CA LEU A 97 -7.51 14.88 12.54
C LEU A 97 -8.85 14.14 12.65
N GLY A 98 -8.93 13.08 13.46
CA GLY A 98 -10.10 12.20 13.50
C GLY A 98 -10.27 11.36 12.23
N THR A 99 -11.44 10.70 12.11
CA THR A 99 -11.84 9.94 10.91
C THR A 99 -12.58 10.79 9.88
N GLU A 100 -12.99 11.99 10.26
CA GLU A 100 -13.72 12.93 9.40
C GLU A 100 -12.76 13.96 8.77
N PRO A 101 -13.13 14.58 7.64
CA PRO A 101 -12.32 15.65 7.06
C PRO A 101 -12.17 16.80 8.07
N PRO A 102 -10.95 17.32 8.32
CA PRO A 102 -10.75 18.38 9.28
C PRO A 102 -11.48 19.66 8.85
N SER A 103 -12.13 20.33 9.81
CA SER A 103 -12.89 21.55 9.53
C SER A 103 -11.97 22.68 9.03
N PRO A 104 -12.48 23.61 8.20
CA PRO A 104 -11.71 24.76 7.73
C PRO A 104 -11.12 25.60 8.87
N GLU A 105 -11.83 25.73 9.99
CA GLU A 105 -11.40 26.47 11.18
C GLU A 105 -10.21 25.78 11.86
N LEU A 106 -10.23 24.45 11.97
CA LEU A 106 -9.13 23.67 12.53
C LEU A 106 -7.87 23.81 11.68
N LEU A 107 -8.01 23.77 10.36
CA LEU A 107 -6.90 23.95 9.43
C LEU A 107 -6.32 25.36 9.50
N ALA A 108 -7.17 26.38 9.60
CA ALA A 108 -6.76 27.77 9.79
C ALA A 108 -5.98 27.97 11.11
N GLN A 109 -6.36 27.28 12.20
CA GLN A 109 -5.66 27.33 13.48
C GLN A 109 -4.21 26.85 13.39
N PHE A 110 -3.91 25.90 12.48
CA PHE A 110 -2.56 25.40 12.24
C PHE A 110 -1.82 26.15 11.12
N GLY A 111 -2.34 27.30 10.66
CA GLY A 111 -1.75 28.06 9.56
C GLY A 111 -1.88 27.36 8.20
N ILE A 112 -2.67 26.29 8.13
CA ILE A 112 -3.06 25.62 6.89
C ILE A 112 -4.34 26.31 6.41
N LEU A 113 -4.25 27.61 6.13
CA LEU A 113 -5.34 28.28 5.45
C LEU A 113 -5.48 27.60 4.08
N PRO A 114 -6.67 27.10 3.70
CA PRO A 114 -6.90 26.79 2.30
C PRO A 114 -6.58 28.09 1.56
N PRO A 115 -5.56 28.14 0.68
CA PRO A 115 -5.36 29.26 -0.20
C PRO A 115 -6.72 29.65 -0.79
N ALA A 116 -7.03 30.95 -0.80
CA ALA A 116 -8.19 31.46 -1.51
C ALA A 116 -8.23 30.77 -2.88
N GLN A 117 -9.41 30.34 -3.34
CA GLN A 117 -9.59 29.63 -4.61
C GLN A 117 -9.17 30.46 -5.85
N ASP A 118 -8.44 31.55 -5.66
CA ASP A 118 -7.64 32.20 -6.69
C ASP A 118 -6.75 31.13 -7.33
N GLU A 119 -7.06 30.83 -8.60
CA GLU A 119 -6.55 29.75 -9.45
C GLU A 119 -5.19 29.19 -9.02
N ILE A 120 -5.21 28.20 -8.11
CA ILE A 120 -3.99 27.53 -7.73
C ILE A 120 -3.64 26.60 -8.88
N ILE A 121 -2.60 26.97 -9.61
CA ILE A 121 -2.11 26.22 -10.76
C ILE A 121 -1.23 25.07 -10.27
N SER A 122 -1.37 23.92 -10.92
CA SER A 122 -0.47 22.78 -10.69
C SER A 122 0.99 23.18 -10.92
N PRO A 123 1.92 22.83 -10.00
CA PRO A 123 3.34 23.05 -10.23
C PRO A 123 3.91 22.15 -11.34
N TYR A 124 3.13 21.18 -11.83
CA TYR A 124 3.52 20.24 -12.89
C TYR A 124 2.97 20.61 -14.27
N GLY A 125 2.34 21.78 -14.41
CA GLY A 125 1.84 22.25 -15.70
C GLY A 125 0.50 21.64 -16.14
N PHE A 126 -0.23 20.98 -15.25
CA PHE A 126 -1.56 20.41 -15.56
C PHE A 126 -2.71 21.44 -15.49
N GLY A 127 -2.39 22.73 -15.44
CA GLY A 127 -3.37 23.81 -15.28
C GLY A 127 -3.97 23.89 -13.86
N PRO A 128 -5.07 24.64 -13.69
CA PRO A 128 -5.76 24.78 -12.42
C PRO A 128 -6.20 23.43 -11.84
N TYR A 129 -6.25 23.33 -10.51
CA TYR A 129 -6.82 22.15 -9.87
C TYR A 129 -8.32 22.02 -10.14
N PRO A 130 -8.85 20.81 -10.37
CA PRO A 130 -10.28 20.61 -10.51
C PRO A 130 -10.97 20.87 -9.16
N GLU A 131 -12.23 21.31 -9.21
CA GLU A 131 -13.02 21.47 -7.99
C GLU A 131 -13.16 20.12 -7.27
N LEU A 132 -13.00 20.18 -5.95
CA LEU A 132 -13.06 19.02 -5.08
C LEU A 132 -14.51 18.58 -4.86
N PRO A 133 -14.82 17.26 -4.98
CA PRO A 133 -16.11 16.73 -4.57
C PRO A 133 -16.34 16.92 -3.06
N GLU A 134 -17.59 16.78 -2.62
CA GLU A 134 -17.93 16.80 -1.20
C GLU A 134 -17.12 15.76 -0.40
N GLY A 135 -16.64 16.13 0.78
CA GLY A 135 -15.80 15.30 1.65
C GLY A 135 -14.31 15.31 1.32
N PHE A 136 -13.87 15.97 0.25
CA PHE A 136 -12.45 16.21 -0.01
C PHE A 136 -11.99 17.48 0.71
N GLY A 137 -11.03 17.31 1.63
CA GLY A 137 -10.41 18.45 2.32
C GLY A 137 -9.38 19.20 1.47
N PRO A 138 -9.01 20.43 1.86
CA PRO A 138 -8.03 21.25 1.14
C PRO A 138 -6.63 20.64 1.11
N ILE A 139 -6.31 19.71 2.01
CA ILE A 139 -5.06 18.92 1.99
C ILE A 139 -4.90 18.04 0.72
N THR A 140 -5.93 17.96 -0.11
CA THR A 140 -5.84 17.27 -1.41
C THR A 140 -4.78 17.90 -2.31
N TRP A 141 -4.60 19.21 -2.23
CA TRP A 141 -3.65 19.99 -3.04
C TRP A 141 -2.67 20.79 -2.18
N PRO A 142 -1.43 21.04 -2.65
CA PRO A 142 -0.78 20.43 -3.80
C PRO A 142 -0.35 18.97 -3.53
N ARG A 143 -0.03 18.21 -4.58
CA ARG A 143 0.54 16.85 -4.44
C ARG A 143 2.07 16.88 -4.47
N LYS A 144 2.68 15.83 -3.92
CA LYS A 144 4.15 15.65 -3.86
C LYS A 144 4.79 15.28 -5.19
N SER A 145 4.02 14.76 -6.16
CA SER A 145 4.53 14.37 -7.47
C SER A 145 3.46 14.48 -8.54
N ALA A 146 3.91 14.67 -9.79
CA ALA A 146 3.06 14.71 -10.98
C ALA A 146 2.16 13.47 -11.11
N ASN A 147 2.72 12.27 -10.91
CA ASN A 147 1.95 11.02 -10.95
C ASN A 147 0.88 10.94 -9.85
N SER A 148 1.18 11.44 -8.65
CA SER A 148 0.21 11.49 -7.55
C SER A 148 -0.92 12.48 -7.86
N GLU A 149 -0.60 13.60 -8.52
CA GLU A 149 -1.57 14.57 -9.01
C GLU A 149 -2.47 13.99 -10.11
N LEU A 150 -1.91 13.39 -11.15
CA LEU A 150 -2.68 12.78 -12.24
C LEU A 150 -3.66 11.73 -11.70
N ARG A 151 -3.20 10.86 -10.79
CA ARG A 151 -4.04 9.85 -10.13
C ARG A 151 -5.25 10.46 -9.40
N ILE A 152 -5.05 11.55 -8.67
CA ILE A 152 -6.13 12.18 -7.90
C ILE A 152 -7.06 12.99 -8.80
N ARG A 153 -6.54 13.63 -9.87
CA ARG A 153 -7.36 14.29 -10.90
C ARG A 153 -8.27 13.26 -11.60
N VAL A 154 -7.73 12.11 -12.00
CA VAL A 154 -8.52 11.00 -12.58
C VAL A 154 -9.59 10.53 -11.58
N LYS A 155 -9.23 10.32 -10.31
CA LYS A 155 -10.20 9.94 -9.26
C LYS A 155 -11.32 10.96 -9.13
N ILE A 156 -11.01 12.27 -9.10
CA ILE A 156 -12.01 13.33 -8.98
C ILE A 156 -12.94 13.34 -10.21
N LYS A 157 -12.41 13.25 -11.43
CA LYS A 157 -13.22 13.21 -12.65
C LYS A 157 -14.15 11.97 -12.67
N LEU A 158 -13.65 10.81 -12.27
CA LEU A 158 -14.47 9.58 -12.14
C LEU A 158 -15.58 9.71 -11.10
N LEU A 159 -15.28 10.31 -9.94
CA LEU A 159 -16.30 10.55 -8.91
C LEU A 159 -17.38 11.53 -9.38
N LYS A 160 -17.00 12.59 -10.10
CA LYS A 160 -17.97 13.52 -10.73
C LYS A 160 -18.83 12.83 -11.79
N GLN A 161 -18.33 11.77 -12.42
CA GLN A 161 -19.10 10.92 -13.35
C GLN A 161 -19.95 9.85 -12.65
N GLY A 162 -19.99 9.83 -11.32
CA GLY A 162 -20.77 8.86 -10.54
C GLY A 162 -20.10 7.48 -10.41
N VAL A 163 -18.81 7.35 -10.74
CA VAL A 163 -18.07 6.10 -10.59
C VAL A 163 -17.44 6.05 -9.19
N PRO A 164 -17.88 5.14 -8.30
CA PRO A 164 -17.39 5.08 -6.93
C PRO A 164 -15.99 4.47 -6.86
N VAL A 165 -14.96 5.32 -6.89
CA VAL A 165 -13.55 4.92 -6.85
C VAL A 165 -13.00 5.08 -5.42
N LYS A 166 -12.52 4.00 -4.81
CA LYS A 166 -11.89 4.05 -3.47
C LYS A 166 -10.49 4.67 -3.54
N GLY A 167 -9.70 4.28 -4.55
CA GLY A 167 -8.33 4.73 -4.76
C GLY A 167 -7.86 4.45 -6.19
N SER A 168 -6.58 4.63 -6.46
CA SER A 168 -5.99 4.32 -7.76
C SER A 168 -4.52 3.97 -7.62
N VAL A 169 -4.04 3.12 -8.52
CA VAL A 169 -2.61 2.82 -8.72
C VAL A 169 -2.21 3.36 -10.09
N MET A 170 -0.96 3.79 -10.25
CA MET A 170 -0.43 4.19 -11.56
C MET A 170 0.71 3.27 -11.93
N GLU A 171 0.69 2.79 -13.17
CA GLU A 171 1.69 1.87 -13.70
C GLU A 171 1.82 2.07 -15.20
N ASN A 172 3.06 2.14 -15.69
CA ASN A 172 3.37 2.37 -17.10
C ASN A 172 2.65 3.61 -17.70
N GLY A 173 2.51 4.66 -16.90
CA GLY A 173 1.82 5.89 -17.33
C GLY A 173 0.29 5.82 -17.28
N LEU A 174 -0.30 4.66 -16.99
CA LEU A 174 -1.75 4.47 -16.93
C LEU A 174 -2.25 4.45 -15.48
N VAL A 175 -3.46 4.96 -15.27
CA VAL A 175 -4.14 4.99 -13.97
C VAL A 175 -5.17 3.86 -13.91
N TYR A 176 -5.05 3.02 -12.89
CA TYR A 176 -5.95 1.90 -12.61
C TYR A 176 -6.84 2.24 -11.41
N PRO A 177 -8.10 2.66 -11.63
CA PRO A 177 -9.01 3.00 -10.54
C PRO A 177 -9.50 1.75 -9.80
N ILE A 178 -9.46 1.79 -8.47
CA ILE A 178 -9.91 0.72 -7.59
C ILE A 178 -11.43 0.86 -7.39
N ILE A 179 -12.19 0.06 -8.15
CA ILE A 179 -13.65 0.03 -8.18
C ILE A 179 -14.14 -1.31 -7.65
N LYS A 180 -15.21 -1.31 -6.84
CA LYS A 180 -15.80 -2.54 -6.29
C LYS A 180 -16.35 -3.44 -7.41
N GLY A 181 -16.05 -4.73 -7.36
CA GLY A 181 -16.47 -5.69 -8.39
C GLY A 181 -15.69 -5.62 -9.70
N VAL A 182 -14.61 -4.83 -9.77
CA VAL A 182 -13.67 -4.82 -10.89
C VAL A 182 -12.29 -5.22 -10.38
N ARG A 183 -11.65 -6.14 -11.10
CA ARG A 183 -10.30 -6.61 -10.77
C ARG A 183 -9.43 -6.63 -12.01
N TYR A 184 -8.34 -5.89 -11.96
CA TYR A 184 -7.31 -5.94 -12.98
C TYR A 184 -6.44 -7.17 -12.74
N VAL A 185 -6.21 -7.97 -13.78
CA VAL A 185 -5.51 -9.26 -13.66
C VAL A 185 -4.44 -9.41 -14.72
N ILE A 186 -3.33 -10.04 -14.34
CA ILE A 186 -2.33 -10.56 -15.27
C ILE A 186 -2.33 -12.07 -15.11
N TRP A 187 -2.56 -12.78 -16.20
CA TRP A 187 -2.51 -14.23 -16.25
C TRP A 187 -1.12 -14.67 -16.72
N GLY A 188 -0.54 -15.64 -16.03
CA GLY A 188 0.59 -16.41 -16.51
C GLY A 188 0.11 -17.73 -17.10
N GLU A 189 0.98 -18.39 -17.86
CA GLU A 189 0.73 -19.73 -18.40
C GLU A 189 1.91 -20.63 -18.07
N SER A 190 1.62 -21.82 -17.53
CA SER A 190 2.61 -22.88 -17.29
C SER A 190 1.97 -24.22 -17.63
N ASP A 191 2.65 -25.04 -18.43
CA ASP A 191 2.17 -26.37 -18.84
C ASP A 191 0.75 -26.36 -19.45
N GLY A 192 0.44 -25.31 -20.23
CA GLY A 192 -0.89 -25.12 -20.85
C GLY A 192 -2.00 -24.75 -19.87
N LYS A 193 -1.67 -24.45 -18.61
CA LYS A 193 -2.61 -23.99 -17.58
C LYS A 193 -2.39 -22.52 -17.29
N GLN A 194 -3.47 -21.74 -17.35
CA GLN A 194 -3.46 -20.35 -16.90
C GLN A 194 -3.50 -20.27 -15.38
N TYR A 195 -2.70 -19.36 -14.83
CA TYR A 195 -2.69 -19.06 -13.40
C TYR A 195 -2.64 -17.55 -13.17
N LEU A 196 -3.24 -17.10 -12.07
CA LEU A 196 -3.25 -15.68 -11.72
C LEU A 196 -1.86 -15.24 -11.24
N LEU A 197 -1.13 -14.49 -12.07
CA LEU A 197 0.20 -13.98 -11.73
C LEU A 197 0.10 -12.76 -10.81
N ARG A 198 -0.80 -11.84 -11.14
CA ARG A 198 -1.01 -10.60 -10.39
C ARG A 198 -2.45 -10.17 -10.45
N SER A 199 -2.94 -9.55 -9.37
CA SER A 199 -4.22 -8.86 -9.40
C SER A 199 -4.21 -7.56 -8.60
N LEU A 200 -5.05 -6.63 -9.02
CA LEU A 200 -5.38 -5.38 -8.33
C LEU A 200 -6.89 -5.21 -8.30
N GLY A 201 -7.48 -4.96 -7.14
CA GLY A 201 -8.92 -4.80 -7.01
C GLY A 201 -9.31 -4.13 -5.70
N HIS A 202 -10.60 -3.98 -5.47
CA HIS A 202 -11.12 -3.36 -4.26
C HIS A 202 -10.79 -4.20 -3.01
N PRO A 203 -10.48 -3.57 -1.85
CA PRO A 203 -10.16 -4.29 -0.61
C PRO A 203 -11.29 -5.21 -0.12
N ASP A 204 -12.56 -4.80 -0.29
CA ASP A 204 -13.73 -5.66 0.02
C ASP A 204 -13.66 -7.01 -0.72
N ASP A 205 -13.23 -6.99 -1.98
CA ASP A 205 -13.09 -8.19 -2.80
C ASP A 205 -11.85 -9.02 -2.38
N GLY A 206 -10.98 -8.45 -1.53
CA GLY A 206 -9.77 -9.09 -1.02
C GLY A 206 -10.04 -10.25 -0.06
N HIS A 207 -11.13 -10.21 0.72
CA HIS A 207 -11.53 -11.35 1.55
C HIS A 207 -11.91 -12.55 0.69
N TYR A 208 -12.68 -12.28 -0.37
CA TYR A 208 -13.09 -13.29 -1.34
C TYR A 208 -11.89 -13.95 -2.03
N MET A 209 -10.92 -13.15 -2.50
CA MET A 209 -9.65 -13.65 -3.06
C MET A 209 -8.88 -14.56 -2.11
N ARG A 210 -8.80 -14.20 -0.83
CA ARG A 210 -8.08 -14.99 0.17
C ARG A 210 -8.76 -16.34 0.41
N ALA A 211 -10.09 -16.37 0.44
CA ALA A 211 -10.85 -17.60 0.58
C ALA A 211 -10.61 -18.55 -0.60
N ILE A 212 -10.74 -18.06 -1.85
CA ILE A 212 -10.47 -18.85 -3.06
C ILE A 212 -9.03 -19.37 -3.06
N ARG A 213 -8.06 -18.49 -2.77
CA ARG A 213 -6.65 -18.89 -2.74
C ARG A 213 -6.39 -19.99 -1.71
N LYS A 214 -7.00 -19.90 -0.53
CA LYS A 214 -6.88 -20.92 0.51
C LYS A 214 -7.49 -22.26 0.05
N GLU A 215 -8.69 -22.23 -0.54
CA GLU A 215 -9.37 -23.43 -1.04
C GLU A 215 -8.60 -24.10 -2.19
N LYS A 216 -8.17 -23.31 -3.17
CA LYS A 216 -7.43 -23.78 -4.35
C LYS A 216 -6.05 -24.34 -4.00
N ASN A 217 -5.32 -23.65 -3.12
CA ASN A 217 -4.03 -24.15 -2.64
C ASN A 217 -4.17 -25.47 -1.87
N ALA A 218 -5.26 -25.67 -1.12
CA ALA A 218 -5.51 -26.92 -0.42
C ALA A 218 -5.79 -28.11 -1.37
N ARG A 219 -6.22 -27.83 -2.61
CA ARG A 219 -6.46 -28.82 -3.67
C ARG A 219 -5.34 -28.93 -4.72
N ASP A 220 -4.27 -28.15 -4.57
CA ASP A 220 -3.23 -27.99 -5.59
C ASP A 220 -3.79 -27.56 -6.97
N GLU A 221 -4.80 -26.69 -6.95
CA GLU A 221 -5.45 -26.14 -8.15
C GLU A 221 -5.01 -24.70 -8.42
N SER A 222 -4.90 -24.33 -9.69
CA SER A 222 -4.71 -22.94 -10.08
C SER A 222 -6.01 -22.14 -9.97
N ILE A 223 -5.88 -20.87 -9.61
CA ILE A 223 -6.97 -19.90 -9.69
C ILE A 223 -7.21 -19.57 -11.16
N THR A 224 -8.47 -19.59 -11.57
CA THR A 224 -8.96 -19.34 -12.93
C THR A 224 -10.01 -18.23 -12.94
N ALA A 225 -10.40 -17.76 -14.12
CA ALA A 225 -11.44 -16.74 -14.25
C ALA A 225 -12.81 -17.20 -13.71
N ALA A 226 -13.11 -18.51 -13.78
CA ALA A 226 -14.37 -19.08 -13.30
C ALA A 226 -14.53 -18.98 -11.77
N ASP A 227 -13.43 -18.80 -11.04
CA ASP A 227 -13.45 -18.67 -9.59
C ASP A 227 -13.96 -17.29 -9.11
N PHE A 228 -14.27 -16.37 -10.03
CA PHE A 228 -14.70 -15.00 -9.71
C PHE A 228 -16.11 -14.64 -10.21
N PRO A 229 -17.16 -15.41 -9.84
CA PRO A 229 -18.53 -15.06 -10.17
C PRO A 229 -18.90 -13.67 -9.62
N GLY A 230 -19.32 -12.78 -10.51
CA GLY A 230 -19.76 -11.42 -10.15
C GLY A 230 -18.65 -10.37 -10.05
N ILE A 231 -17.38 -10.74 -10.25
CA ILE A 231 -16.29 -9.76 -10.38
C ILE A 231 -15.88 -9.69 -11.85
N LYS A 232 -15.91 -8.49 -12.41
CA LYS A 232 -15.41 -8.23 -13.76
C LYS A 232 -13.88 -8.27 -13.75
N LEU A 233 -13.31 -9.28 -14.39
CA LEU A 233 -11.87 -9.41 -14.60
C LEU A 233 -11.49 -8.63 -15.87
N ILE A 234 -10.56 -7.69 -15.74
CA ILE A 234 -10.07 -6.87 -16.84
C ILE A 234 -8.55 -7.12 -16.95
N PRO A 235 -8.01 -7.48 -18.13
CA PRO A 235 -6.56 -7.52 -18.32
C PRO A 235 -5.93 -6.16 -18.00
N PHE A 236 -4.74 -6.13 -17.40
CA PHE A 236 -4.07 -4.86 -17.10
C PHE A 236 -3.84 -4.02 -18.37
N GLU A 237 -3.58 -4.68 -19.49
CA GLU A 237 -3.35 -4.07 -20.79
C GLU A 237 -4.56 -3.26 -21.29
N GLU A 238 -5.77 -3.61 -20.86
CA GLU A 238 -7.03 -3.00 -21.30
C GLU A 238 -7.65 -2.06 -20.24
N GLY A 239 -7.30 -2.27 -18.97
CA GLY A 239 -7.96 -1.60 -17.84
C GLY A 239 -7.37 -0.24 -17.44
N GLY A 240 -6.21 0.12 -17.98
CA GLY A 240 -5.51 1.35 -17.63
C GLY A 240 -6.09 2.59 -18.32
N ILE A 241 -6.30 3.67 -17.57
CA ILE A 241 -6.72 4.97 -18.09
C ILE A 241 -5.49 5.80 -18.44
N ASP A 242 -5.33 6.24 -19.69
CA ASP A 242 -4.34 7.29 -20.03
C ASP A 242 -4.81 8.61 -19.39
N PRO A 243 -4.12 9.13 -18.35
CA PRO A 243 -4.59 10.30 -17.64
C PRO A 243 -4.55 11.56 -18.50
N TYR A 244 -3.67 11.66 -19.49
CA TYR A 244 -3.58 12.84 -20.35
C TYR A 244 -4.78 12.92 -21.27
N THR A 245 -5.08 11.80 -21.94
CA THR A 245 -6.25 11.69 -22.82
C THR A 245 -7.55 11.81 -22.02
N PHE A 246 -7.63 11.17 -20.85
CA PHE A 246 -8.85 11.19 -20.04
C PHE A 246 -9.12 12.53 -19.37
N LEU A 247 -8.09 13.32 -19.04
CA LEU A 247 -8.23 14.63 -18.40
C LEU A 247 -8.13 15.81 -19.40
N ASP A 248 -7.99 15.53 -20.69
CA ASP A 248 -7.81 16.54 -21.74
C ASP A 248 -6.58 17.44 -21.50
N LEU A 249 -5.46 16.83 -21.06
CA LEU A 249 -4.21 17.52 -20.73
C LEU A 249 -3.17 17.44 -21.88
N PRO A 250 -2.30 18.46 -22.02
CA PRO A 250 -1.18 18.40 -22.96
C PRO A 250 -0.16 17.33 -22.52
N LYS A 251 0.42 16.60 -23.48
CA LYS A 251 1.50 15.62 -23.27
C LYS A 251 2.88 16.26 -23.31
#